data_AF-A0A3D8ILV2-F1
#
_entry.id   AF-A0A3D8ILV2-F1
#
_cell.length_a   1.000
_cell.length_b   1.000
_cell.length_c   1.000
_cell.angle_alpha   90.00
_cell.angle_beta   90.00
_cell.angle_gamma   90.00
#
_symmetry.space_group_name_H-M   'P 1'
#
loop_
_entity.id
_entity.type
_entity.pdbx_description
1 polymer ?
#
loop_
_entity_poly.entity_id
_entity_poly.type
_entity_poly.pdbx_seq_one_letter_code
_entity_poly.pdbx_strand_id
1 'polypeptide(L)'
;MEFNLFSLCYIHAQNAQNREFLTLQPKESIGIGEKTKITIENYLGGYYFFTIDDVIEKDNILYLIESKHSRDSILPSSDDIKDGLLKLMLYNNLSILQDSIGKREFRVILRLTSTTLKSSITLPNTAQNRETFMKNNNFNEKQKSILHSLNLESQKNNFTIWLENLQ
;
A
#
# COMPACT_ATOMS: atom_id res chain seq x y z
N MET A 1 -31.83 -24.59 14.10
CA MET A 1 -30.37 -24.39 13.94
C MET A 1 -30.21 -23.10 13.17
N GLU A 2 -30.22 -21.96 13.87
CA GLU A 2 -29.98 -20.66 13.22
C GLU A 2 -28.49 -20.58 12.91
N PHE A 3 -28.14 -20.74 11.64
CA PHE A 3 -26.84 -20.34 11.13
C PHE A 3 -26.75 -18.83 11.31
N ASN A 4 -26.04 -18.39 12.34
CA ASN A 4 -25.74 -16.97 12.52
C ASN A 4 -24.79 -16.56 11.39
N LEU A 5 -25.35 -16.00 10.32
CA LEU A 5 -24.66 -15.55 9.11
C LEU A 5 -23.45 -14.65 9.46
N PHE A 6 -23.56 -13.87 10.54
CA PHE A 6 -22.50 -12.98 11.01
C PHE A 6 -21.26 -13.75 11.49
N SER A 7 -21.46 -14.83 12.25
CA SER A 7 -20.37 -15.70 12.71
C SER A 7 -19.64 -16.39 11.55
N LEU A 8 -20.39 -16.75 10.51
CA LEU A 8 -19.85 -17.42 9.33
C LEU A 8 -19.02 -16.45 8.47
N CYS A 9 -19.53 -15.24 8.22
CA CYS A 9 -18.79 -14.20 7.49
C CYS A 9 -17.48 -13.81 8.19
N TYR A 10 -17.51 -13.67 9.52
CA TYR A 10 -16.31 -13.40 10.33
C TYR A 10 -15.24 -14.48 10.14
N ILE A 11 -15.61 -15.76 10.28
CA ILE A 11 -14.69 -16.90 10.13
C ILE A 11 -14.14 -16.95 8.70
N HIS A 12 -14.97 -16.73 7.68
CA HIS A 12 -14.53 -16.74 6.29
C HIS A 12 -13.55 -15.60 5.99
N ALA A 13 -13.79 -14.39 6.51
CA ALA A 13 -12.90 -13.25 6.32
C ALA A 13 -11.54 -13.47 7.00
N GLN A 14 -11.54 -13.96 8.25
CA GLN A 14 -10.30 -14.29 8.96
C GLN A 14 -9.53 -15.41 8.24
N ASN A 15 -10.22 -16.44 7.76
CA ASN A 15 -9.59 -17.51 6.98
C ASN A 15 -9.05 -17.01 5.64
N ALA A 16 -9.71 -16.04 4.99
CA ALA A 16 -9.19 -15.41 3.78
C ALA A 16 -7.89 -14.64 4.04
N GLN A 17 -7.83 -13.85 5.11
CA GLN A 17 -6.60 -13.18 5.54
C GLN A 17 -5.48 -14.19 5.84
N ASN A 18 -5.79 -15.32 6.48
CA ASN A 18 -4.81 -16.37 6.75
C ASN A 18 -4.24 -16.97 5.45
N ARG A 19 -5.08 -17.22 4.44
CA ARG A 19 -4.62 -17.71 3.13
C ARG A 19 -3.74 -16.69 2.42
N GLU A 20 -4.14 -15.42 2.43
CA GLU A 20 -3.39 -14.34 1.79
C GLU A 20 -2.03 -14.13 2.44
N PHE A 21 -1.98 -14.12 3.78
CA PHE A 21 -0.74 -13.98 4.53
C PHE A 21 0.29 -15.10 4.24
N LEU A 22 -0.19 -16.34 4.09
CA LEU A 22 0.66 -17.49 3.78
C LEU A 22 1.07 -17.56 2.31
N THR A 23 0.41 -16.80 1.44
CA THR A 23 0.71 -16.81 0.01
C THR A 23 1.96 -15.98 -0.25
N LEU A 24 3.03 -16.63 -0.67
CA LEU A 24 4.20 -15.95 -1.20
C LEU A 24 3.87 -15.43 -2.59
N GLN A 25 3.58 -14.13 -2.72
CA GLN A 25 3.49 -13.48 -4.02
C GLN A 25 4.91 -13.14 -4.49
N PRO A 26 5.40 -13.71 -5.61
CA PRO A 26 6.76 -13.44 -6.10
C PRO A 26 7.01 -11.97 -6.48
N LYS A 27 5.96 -11.16 -6.55
CA LYS A 27 6.01 -9.71 -6.80
C LYS A 27 6.05 -8.88 -5.51
N GLU A 28 5.81 -9.51 -4.37
CA GLU A 28 5.90 -8.90 -3.03
C GLU A 28 7.19 -9.30 -2.32
N SER A 29 7.90 -10.36 -2.78
CA SER A 29 9.24 -10.74 -2.29
C SER A 29 10.34 -9.70 -2.55
N ILE A 30 9.97 -8.56 -3.13
CA ILE A 30 10.77 -7.34 -3.24
C ILE A 30 10.80 -6.58 -1.90
N GLY A 31 9.87 -6.90 -1.00
CA GLY A 31 9.74 -6.28 0.30
C GLY A 31 10.94 -6.51 1.21
N ILE A 32 11.39 -5.44 1.84
CA ILE A 32 12.45 -5.45 2.86
C ILE A 32 11.84 -5.75 4.24
N GLY A 33 10.53 -5.51 4.41
CA GLY A 33 9.82 -5.65 5.67
C GLY A 33 9.16 -7.01 5.85
N GLU A 34 8.28 -7.09 6.84
CA GLU A 34 7.52 -8.30 7.14
C GLU A 34 6.06 -8.14 6.68
N LYS A 35 5.61 -9.06 5.81
CA LYS A 35 4.17 -9.20 5.51
C LYS A 35 3.43 -9.44 6.82
N THR A 36 2.39 -8.67 7.06
CA THR A 36 1.74 -8.59 8.38
C THR A 36 0.23 -8.64 8.25
N LYS A 37 -0.46 -9.21 9.24
CA LYS A 37 -1.93 -9.14 9.34
C LYS A 37 -2.32 -7.88 10.10
N ILE A 38 -3.33 -7.17 9.60
CA ILE A 38 -3.98 -6.07 10.34
C ILE A 38 -5.46 -6.39 10.51
N THR A 39 -5.94 -6.23 11.75
CA THR A 39 -7.35 -6.31 12.08
C THR A 39 -7.83 -4.92 12.47
N ILE A 40 -8.84 -4.43 11.77
CA ILE A 40 -9.43 -3.12 12.01
C ILE A 40 -10.76 -3.33 12.72
N GLU A 41 -10.92 -2.72 13.89
CA GLU A 41 -12.19 -2.64 14.59
C GLU A 41 -12.81 -1.26 14.32
N ASN A 42 -14.06 -1.22 13.88
CA ASN A 42 -14.79 0.03 13.72
C ASN A 42 -15.54 0.41 15.01
N TYR A 43 -16.09 1.63 15.05
CA TYR A 43 -16.82 2.15 16.22
C TYR A 43 -18.14 1.41 16.53
N LEU A 44 -18.62 0.53 15.64
CA LEU A 44 -19.80 -0.30 15.83
C LEU A 44 -19.44 -1.72 16.35
N GLY A 45 -18.15 -2.00 16.61
CA GLY A 45 -17.66 -3.30 17.04
C GLY A 45 -17.48 -4.31 15.90
N GLY A 46 -17.48 -3.86 14.65
CA GLY A 46 -17.24 -4.69 13.47
C GLY A 46 -15.75 -4.89 13.20
N TYR A 47 -15.35 -6.11 12.87
CA TYR A 47 -13.96 -6.48 12.55
C TYR A 47 -13.74 -6.68 11.05
N TYR A 48 -12.66 -6.09 10.54
CA TYR A 48 -12.20 -6.27 9.17
C TYR A 48 -10.78 -6.81 9.16
N PHE A 49 -10.54 -7.81 8.32
CA PHE A 49 -9.28 -8.56 8.28
C PHE A 49 -8.56 -8.27 6.97
N PHE A 50 -7.41 -7.60 7.07
CA PHE A 50 -6.56 -7.27 5.92
C PHE A 50 -5.13 -7.78 6.12
N THR A 51 -4.38 -7.86 5.04
CA THR A 51 -2.93 -8.01 5.07
C THR A 51 -2.28 -6.70 4.65
N ILE A 52 -1.10 -6.45 5.19
CA ILE A 52 -0.18 -5.40 4.77
C ILE A 52 1.02 -6.11 4.15
N ASP A 53 1.40 -5.71 2.95
CA ASP A 53 2.45 -6.40 2.19
C ASP A 53 3.81 -6.30 2.89
N ASP A 54 4.10 -5.14 3.46
CA ASP A 54 5.33 -4.88 4.20
C ASP A 54 5.07 -3.98 5.41
N VAL A 55 5.65 -4.34 6.54
CA VAL A 55 5.80 -3.45 7.70
C VAL A 55 7.28 -3.27 8.00
N ILE A 56 7.71 -2.01 8.07
CA ILE A 56 9.08 -1.63 8.44
C ILE A 56 9.02 -0.75 9.67
N GLU A 57 9.84 -1.04 10.68
CA GLU A 57 10.04 -0.16 11.82
C GLU A 57 11.30 0.68 11.64
N LYS A 58 11.17 2.00 11.73
CA LYS A 58 12.31 2.91 11.74
C LYS A 58 12.04 4.09 12.66
N ASP A 59 13.00 4.41 13.51
CA ASP A 59 12.91 5.53 14.46
C ASP A 59 11.63 5.46 15.32
N ASN A 60 11.23 4.23 15.71
CA ASN A 60 10.00 3.92 16.46
C ASN A 60 8.67 4.27 15.75
N ILE A 61 8.71 4.48 14.42
CA ILE A 61 7.54 4.67 13.57
C ILE A 61 7.35 3.41 12.72
N LEU A 62 6.12 2.89 12.69
CA LEU A 62 5.74 1.80 11.79
C LEU A 62 5.37 2.35 10.41
N TYR A 63 6.01 1.83 9.38
CA TYR A 63 5.69 2.12 7.99
C TYR A 63 4.86 0.96 7.44
N LEU A 64 3.57 1.22 7.21
CA LEU A 64 2.63 0.27 6.64
C LEU A 64 2.63 0.44 5.12
N ILE A 65 3.14 -0.56 4.41
CA ILE A 65 3.44 -0.45 2.98
C ILE A 65 2.57 -1.44 2.20
N GLU A 66 1.74 -0.92 1.31
CA GLU A 66 1.02 -1.69 0.30
C GLU A 66 1.79 -1.60 -1.03
N SER A 67 1.98 -2.72 -1.71
CA SER A 67 2.86 -2.80 -2.88
C SER A 67 2.12 -3.21 -4.14
N LYS A 68 2.35 -2.49 -5.25
CA LYS A 68 1.88 -2.88 -6.59
C LYS A 68 3.05 -2.90 -7.57
N HIS A 69 3.06 -3.90 -8.44
CA HIS A 69 4.18 -4.16 -9.33
C HIS A 69 3.75 -4.35 -10.78
N SER A 70 4.52 -3.79 -11.72
CA SER A 70 4.42 -4.12 -13.14
C SER A 70 5.72 -4.71 -13.70
N ARG A 71 5.58 -5.73 -14.55
CA ARG A 71 6.70 -6.38 -15.26
C ARG A 71 7.00 -5.77 -16.62
N ASP A 72 5.99 -5.18 -17.27
CA ASP A 72 6.07 -4.81 -18.69
C ASP A 72 5.76 -3.33 -18.93
N SER A 73 5.36 -2.60 -17.88
CA SER A 73 5.06 -1.17 -17.94
C SER A 73 5.70 -0.41 -16.81
N ILE A 74 6.00 0.87 -17.04
CA ILE A 74 6.67 1.76 -16.08
C ILE A 74 5.89 1.93 -14.76
N LEU A 75 4.56 1.82 -14.83
CA LEU A 75 3.66 1.87 -13.67
C LEU A 75 2.79 0.60 -13.63
N PRO A 76 2.35 0.15 -12.44
CA PRO A 76 1.25 -0.81 -12.30
C PRO A 76 -0.03 -0.39 -13.03
N SER A 77 -0.94 -1.34 -13.23
CA SER A 77 -2.19 -1.06 -13.93
C SER A 77 -3.03 -0.03 -13.15
N SER A 78 -3.98 0.64 -13.83
CA SER A 78 -4.87 1.57 -13.14
C SER A 78 -5.69 0.90 -12.04
N ASP A 79 -6.03 -0.37 -12.22
CA ASP A 79 -6.86 -1.11 -11.28
C ASP A 79 -6.02 -1.53 -10.05
N ASP A 80 -4.77 -1.95 -10.26
CA ASP A 80 -3.82 -2.20 -9.17
C ASP A 80 -3.57 -0.93 -8.34
N ILE A 81 -3.37 0.22 -9.00
CA ILE A 81 -3.14 1.51 -8.32
C ILE A 81 -4.37 1.90 -7.51
N LYS A 82 -5.58 1.78 -8.08
CA LYS A 82 -6.82 2.11 -7.37
C LYS A 82 -7.06 1.19 -6.17
N ASP A 83 -6.80 -0.11 -6.32
CA ASP A 83 -6.88 -1.08 -5.22
C ASP A 83 -5.93 -0.70 -4.08
N GLY A 84 -4.67 -0.38 -4.40
CA GLY A 84 -3.70 0.10 -3.42
C GLY A 84 -4.15 1.38 -2.71
N LEU A 85 -4.64 2.36 -3.48
CA LEU A 85 -5.16 3.62 -2.93
C LEU A 85 -6.37 3.39 -2.00
N LEU A 86 -7.27 2.47 -2.34
CA LEU A 86 -8.43 2.15 -1.49
C LEU A 86 -7.98 1.62 -0.12
N LYS A 87 -7.00 0.71 -0.08
CA LYS A 87 -6.45 0.21 1.18
C LYS A 87 -5.77 1.32 1.98
N LEU A 88 -5.01 2.19 1.31
CA LEU A 88 -4.40 3.37 1.93
C LEU A 88 -5.44 4.29 2.60
N MET A 89 -6.59 4.50 1.96
CA MET A 89 -7.67 5.30 2.55
C MET A 89 -8.20 4.68 3.85
N LEU A 90 -8.16 3.35 3.99
CA LEU A 90 -8.53 2.71 5.26
C LEU A 90 -7.43 2.90 6.31
N TYR A 91 -6.18 2.58 5.97
CA TYR A 91 -5.07 2.61 6.93
C TYR A 91 -4.76 4.04 7.42
N ASN A 92 -4.82 5.02 6.53
CA ASN A 92 -4.49 6.40 6.83
C ASN A 92 -5.56 7.08 7.72
N ASN A 93 -6.75 6.48 7.83
CA ASN A 93 -7.84 6.95 8.70
C ASN A 93 -7.94 6.17 10.02
N LEU A 94 -6.97 5.30 10.34
CA LEU A 94 -6.90 4.63 11.64
C LEU A 94 -6.57 5.66 12.73
N SER A 95 -7.41 5.74 13.75
CA SER A 95 -7.18 6.64 14.90
C SER A 95 -6.10 6.13 15.84
N ILE A 96 -5.97 4.81 15.96
CA ILE A 96 -5.02 4.11 16.83
C ILE A 96 -4.51 2.89 16.08
N LEU A 97 -3.19 2.74 16.04
CA LEU A 97 -2.53 1.49 15.68
C LEU A 97 -1.82 0.96 16.94
N GLN A 98 -1.97 -0.34 17.20
CA GLN A 98 -1.31 -0.99 18.33
C GLN A 98 -0.82 -2.38 17.95
N ASP A 99 0.30 -2.77 18.55
CA ASP A 99 0.86 -4.12 18.51
C ASP A 99 1.08 -4.64 19.94
N SER A 100 1.89 -5.69 20.11
CA SER A 100 2.20 -6.26 21.43
C SER A 100 2.98 -5.34 22.36
N ILE A 101 3.63 -4.30 21.83
CA ILE A 101 4.41 -3.31 22.59
C ILE A 101 3.52 -2.14 23.01
N GLY A 102 2.37 -1.96 22.35
CA GLY A 102 1.35 -0.99 22.69
C GLY A 102 1.02 -0.07 21.53
N LYS A 103 0.60 1.16 21.83
CA LYS A 103 0.25 2.15 20.80
C LYS A 103 1.49 2.58 20.01
N ARG A 104 1.39 2.57 18.68
CA ARG A 104 2.49 2.91 17.77
C ARG A 104 2.15 4.17 16.97
N GLU A 105 3.16 5.00 16.72
CA GLU A 105 3.08 5.95 15.62
C GLU A 105 3.27 5.21 14.29
N PHE A 106 2.60 5.67 13.24
CA PHE A 106 2.67 5.01 11.95
C PHE A 106 2.54 5.98 10.77
N ARG A 107 3.01 5.50 9.61
CA ARG A 107 2.89 6.14 8.30
C ARG A 107 2.42 5.11 7.30
N VAL A 108 1.59 5.53 6.34
CA VAL A 108 1.10 4.65 5.29
C VAL A 108 1.74 5.03 3.96
N ILE A 109 2.18 4.01 3.23
CA ILE A 109 2.87 4.15 1.96
C ILE A 109 2.24 3.26 0.91
N LEU A 110 2.06 3.80 -0.29
CA LEU A 110 1.87 3.02 -1.50
C LEU A 110 3.20 2.89 -2.23
N ARG A 111 3.71 1.67 -2.35
CA ARG A 111 4.92 1.38 -3.10
C ARG A 111 4.54 0.85 -4.49
N LEU A 112 4.92 1.59 -5.52
CA LEU A 112 4.75 1.22 -6.92
C LEU A 112 6.10 0.84 -7.50
N THR A 113 6.25 -0.39 -7.97
CA THR A 113 7.51 -0.86 -8.55
C THR A 113 7.33 -1.29 -9.99
N SER A 114 8.41 -1.22 -10.76
CA SER A 114 8.45 -1.79 -12.11
C SER A 114 9.86 -2.22 -12.48
N THR A 115 9.96 -3.34 -13.19
CA THR A 115 11.21 -3.81 -13.81
C THR A 115 11.74 -2.86 -14.89
N THR A 116 10.87 -2.02 -15.45
CA THR A 116 11.22 -1.07 -16.53
C THR A 116 11.56 0.33 -15.99
N LEU A 117 11.35 0.57 -14.69
CA LEU A 117 11.65 1.84 -14.05
C LEU A 117 13.16 1.95 -13.82
N LYS A 118 13.76 3.06 -14.25
CA LYS A 118 15.21 3.29 -14.25
C LYS A 118 15.70 4.10 -13.06
N SER A 119 14.81 4.84 -12.41
CA SER A 119 15.12 5.67 -11.24
C SER A 119 13.91 5.74 -10.32
N SER A 120 14.14 6.15 -9.07
CA SER A 120 13.11 6.21 -8.03
C SER A 120 12.70 7.64 -7.71
N ILE A 121 11.46 7.83 -7.24
CA ILE A 121 10.98 9.10 -6.69
C ILE A 121 9.95 8.85 -5.58
N THR A 122 9.98 9.70 -4.57
CA THR A 122 8.96 9.75 -3.52
C THR A 122 7.99 10.90 -3.80
N LEU A 123 6.68 10.64 -3.72
CA LEU A 123 5.62 11.64 -3.80
C LEU A 123 5.01 11.89 -2.41
N PRO A 124 4.60 13.13 -2.09
CA PRO A 124 4.62 14.30 -2.97
C PRO A 124 6.05 14.83 -3.21
N ASN A 125 6.29 15.41 -4.40
CA ASN A 125 7.58 15.99 -4.78
C ASN A 125 7.39 17.29 -5.57
N THR A 126 8.47 18.04 -5.84
CA THR A 126 8.41 19.28 -6.62
C THR A 126 8.13 19.02 -8.10
N ALA A 127 7.56 20.00 -8.81
CA ALA A 127 7.29 19.87 -10.24
C ALA A 127 8.56 19.57 -11.06
N GLN A 128 9.65 20.29 -10.77
CA GLN A 128 10.94 20.10 -11.42
C GLN A 128 11.48 18.67 -11.24
N ASN A 129 11.43 18.13 -10.02
CA ASN A 129 11.91 16.76 -9.76
C ASN A 129 11.06 15.72 -10.48
N ARG A 130 9.73 15.90 -10.50
CA ARG A 130 8.83 15.00 -11.24
C ARG A 130 9.07 15.05 -12.73
N GLU A 131 9.29 16.23 -13.32
CA GLU A 131 9.60 16.36 -14.74
C GLU A 131 10.90 15.65 -15.12
N THR A 132 11.95 15.85 -14.32
CA THR A 132 13.24 15.15 -14.51
C THR A 132 13.05 13.63 -14.41
N PHE A 133 12.32 13.15 -13.40
CA PHE A 133 12.01 11.74 -13.23
C PHE A 133 11.22 11.15 -14.42
N MET A 134 10.18 11.85 -14.90
CA MET A 134 9.37 11.41 -16.04
C MET A 134 10.19 11.36 -17.33
N LYS A 135 11.10 12.32 -17.54
CA LYS A 135 12.02 12.34 -18.68
C LYS A 135 13.01 11.18 -18.61
N ASN A 136 13.63 10.93 -17.45
CA ASN A 136 14.60 9.85 -17.28
C ASN A 136 13.99 8.45 -17.49
N ASN A 137 12.71 8.28 -17.18
CA ASN A 137 11.98 7.03 -17.32
C ASN A 137 11.15 6.93 -18.61
N ASN A 138 11.21 7.91 -19.52
CA ASN A 138 10.47 7.93 -20.79
C ASN A 138 8.94 7.77 -20.64
N PHE A 139 8.33 8.47 -19.69
CA PHE A 139 6.87 8.41 -19.48
C PHE A 139 6.10 8.92 -20.70
N ASN A 140 5.03 8.21 -21.08
CA ASN A 140 4.04 8.72 -22.05
C ASN A 140 3.03 9.67 -21.37
N GLU A 141 2.27 10.42 -22.17
CA GLU A 141 1.33 11.43 -21.65
C GLU A 141 0.30 10.87 -20.65
N LYS A 142 -0.20 9.66 -20.88
CA LYS A 142 -1.12 8.99 -19.94
C LYS A 142 -0.44 8.72 -18.59
N GLN A 143 0.79 8.20 -18.60
CA GLN A 143 1.55 7.93 -17.39
C GLN A 143 1.93 9.22 -16.65
N LYS A 144 2.24 10.30 -17.37
CA LYS A 144 2.49 11.62 -16.77
C LYS A 144 1.26 12.12 -16.02
N SER A 145 0.09 12.04 -16.65
CA SER A 145 -1.19 12.41 -16.02
C SER A 145 -1.47 11.59 -14.75
N ILE A 146 -1.21 10.29 -14.80
CA ILE A 146 -1.32 9.42 -13.62
C ILE A 146 -0.36 9.86 -12.52
N LEU A 147 0.92 10.12 -12.83
CA LEU A 147 1.91 10.57 -11.84
C LEU A 147 1.51 11.90 -11.18
N HIS A 148 1.01 12.86 -11.97
CA HIS A 148 0.50 14.12 -11.45
C HIS A 148 -0.69 13.91 -10.51
N SER A 149 -1.62 13.02 -10.89
CA SER A 149 -2.78 12.69 -10.07
C SER A 149 -2.37 12.05 -8.75
N LEU A 150 -1.42 11.09 -8.80
CA LEU A 150 -0.86 10.44 -7.60
C LEU A 150 -0.14 11.44 -6.68
N ASN A 151 0.60 12.41 -7.23
CA ASN A 151 1.22 13.45 -6.43
C ASN A 151 0.18 14.34 -5.73
N LEU A 152 -0.90 14.71 -6.42
CA LEU A 152 -1.97 15.50 -5.82
C LEU A 152 -2.73 14.70 -4.75
N GLU A 153 -2.99 13.42 -5.01
CA GLU A 153 -3.69 12.53 -4.09
C GLU A 153 -2.90 12.33 -2.78
N SER A 154 -1.60 12.03 -2.89
CA SER A 154 -0.70 11.90 -1.74
C SER A 154 -0.59 13.18 -0.92
N GLN A 155 -0.52 14.34 -1.58
CA GLN A 155 -0.50 15.64 -0.90
C GLN A 155 -1.82 15.93 -0.18
N LYS A 156 -2.98 15.65 -0.79
CA LYS A 156 -4.30 15.95 -0.20
C LYS A 156 -4.63 15.06 0.98
N ASN A 157 -4.23 13.78 0.91
CA ASN A 157 -4.57 12.79 1.92
C ASN A 157 -3.42 12.50 2.89
N ASN A 158 -2.30 13.23 2.83
CA ASN A 158 -1.17 13.11 3.77
C ASN A 158 -0.55 11.72 3.86
N PHE A 159 -0.50 10.97 2.76
CA PHE A 159 0.26 9.72 2.67
C PHE A 159 1.40 9.85 1.66
N THR A 160 2.33 8.90 1.68
CA THR A 160 3.49 8.92 0.80
C THR A 160 3.35 7.85 -0.30
N ILE A 161 3.83 8.14 -1.51
CA ILE A 161 3.94 7.13 -2.57
C ILE A 161 5.40 6.98 -2.94
N TRP A 162 5.89 5.75 -2.95
CA TRP A 162 7.23 5.42 -3.41
C TRP A 162 7.14 4.80 -4.80
N LEU A 163 7.77 5.42 -5.79
CA LEU A 163 8.01 4.77 -7.07
C LEU A 163 9.45 4.30 -7.04
N GLU A 164 9.65 2.99 -6.96
CA GLU A 164 10.97 2.39 -6.73
C GLU A 164 11.38 1.50 -7.90
N ASN A 165 12.61 1.71 -8.38
CA ASN A 165 13.24 0.80 -9.31
C ASN A 165 13.69 -0.45 -8.56
N LEU A 166 13.49 -1.61 -9.20
CA LEU A 166 14.06 -2.86 -8.73
C LEU A 166 15.48 -2.93 -9.26
N GLN A 167 16.48 -2.72 -8.38
CA GLN A 167 17.87 -3.02 -8.71
C GLN A 167 18.13 -4.52 -8.66
#